data_AF-A0A7W9LL23-F1
#
_entry.id   AF-A0A7W9LL23-F1
#
_cell.length_a   1.000
_cell.length_b   1.000
_cell.length_c   1.000
_cell.angle_alpha   90.00
_cell.angle_beta   90.00
_cell.angle_gamma   90.00
#
_symmetry.space_group_name_H-M   'P 1'
#
loop_
_entity.id
_entity.type
_entity.pdbx_description
1 polymer ?
#
loop_
_entity_poly.entity_id
_entity_poly.type
_entity_poly.pdbx_seq_one_letter_code
_entity_poly.pdbx_strand_id
1 'polypeptide(L)'
;MQTIRGVRRRWVAGVAATALTAAGLLAVTAAPAQAGASDVDDATFVWGLNGYAQRGIFGPWTFKDLTGDAEQLVGSVSGGSQTEYVVAPVPATSMPPSSPQATPNAVKFSAGSGTIDPETGAGQLSWDGSYTVNAYPAQFNAPNEIYRDPLLTVNADGSGELSFDFSLGAGVDMNGNPTEQQDFGRLTLITFDAGSLSDQDATGYRITPDYQGVEVSLPDGGTQTRTCTTDGGATGWWGSWAPEFVTTMPSSVRPHFYSTGCGGMQDFKPPLPIDVAFTVQTSEPADGEEQDIAVVVPEPQVEPGEFVWSIDGSNDLVDLGTAERNGDHLAASGAINPVRVTDTRAEAPAWSVSAHVSDFSTGSATFDGKYLGWTPSVTENEGGAVAGAAVASGLDSGNGLKESATLGSAAAGHTLGSSLLGADLQLKLPVSVGAGSYTATLTLTALS
;
A
#
# COMPACT_ATOMS: atom_id res chain seq x y z
N MET A 1 39.06 50.50 -65.37
CA MET A 1 40.31 49.81 -64.98
C MET A 1 39.93 48.68 -64.01
N GLN A 2 40.45 47.46 -64.05
CA GLN A 2 41.30 46.78 -65.05
C GLN A 2 41.26 45.24 -64.76
N THR A 3 41.46 44.39 -65.78
CA THR A 3 41.80 42.93 -65.77
C THR A 3 41.41 42.04 -64.55
N ILE A 4 40.57 40.99 -64.63
CA ILE A 4 40.50 39.79 -65.52
C ILE A 4 41.39 38.59 -65.09
N ARG A 5 40.73 37.43 -64.87
CA ARG A 5 41.18 36.00 -64.87
C ARG A 5 42.01 35.42 -63.70
N GLY A 6 41.40 34.43 -63.04
CA GLY A 6 42.02 33.17 -62.60
C GLY A 6 41.06 32.00 -62.94
N VAL A 7 41.53 30.85 -63.45
CA VAL A 7 40.67 29.83 -64.09
C VAL A 7 40.99 28.39 -63.69
N ARG A 8 39.95 27.62 -63.29
CA ARG A 8 39.75 26.15 -63.41
C ARG A 8 38.23 25.90 -63.22
N ARG A 9 37.39 25.44 -64.18
CA ARG A 9 37.38 24.18 -64.97
C ARG A 9 37.25 22.98 -64.00
N ARG A 10 36.11 22.27 -63.89
CA ARG A 10 35.45 21.43 -64.93
C ARG A 10 34.06 20.89 -64.53
N TRP A 11 33.20 20.69 -65.54
CA TRP A 11 32.15 19.66 -65.75
C TRP A 11 30.97 19.46 -64.76
N VAL A 12 29.85 19.02 -65.34
CA VAL A 12 28.58 18.66 -64.68
C VAL A 12 28.34 17.14 -64.79
N ALA A 13 28.08 16.51 -63.66
CA ALA A 13 27.28 15.29 -63.48
C ALA A 13 26.96 15.20 -61.96
N GLY A 14 25.81 14.72 -61.50
CA GLY A 14 24.73 14.03 -62.22
C GLY A 14 24.50 12.63 -61.64
N VAL A 15 24.17 12.54 -60.36
CA VAL A 15 23.87 11.30 -59.63
C VAL A 15 22.59 11.49 -58.81
N ALA A 16 21.80 10.43 -58.69
CA ALA A 16 20.44 10.47 -58.15
C ALA A 16 20.39 10.55 -56.61
N ALA A 17 19.20 10.91 -56.09
CA ALA A 17 18.92 10.87 -54.66
C ALA A 17 18.57 9.44 -54.20
N THR A 18 19.14 9.04 -53.06
CA THR A 18 18.67 7.92 -52.24
C THR A 18 18.41 8.43 -50.83
N ALA A 19 17.14 8.57 -50.46
CA ALA A 19 16.75 8.94 -49.11
C ALA A 19 16.81 7.70 -48.20
N LEU A 20 17.73 7.71 -47.22
CA LEU A 20 17.61 6.84 -46.04
C LEU A 20 16.87 7.62 -44.96
N THR A 21 15.58 7.32 -44.79
CA THR A 21 14.81 7.74 -43.61
C THR A 21 15.23 6.88 -42.42
N ALA A 22 16.18 7.35 -41.63
CA ALA A 22 16.51 6.75 -40.35
C ALA A 22 15.37 7.02 -39.36
N ALA A 23 14.44 6.08 -39.24
CA ALA A 23 13.43 6.08 -38.18
C ALA A 23 14.11 5.72 -36.86
N GLY A 24 14.43 6.73 -36.04
CA GLY A 24 14.89 6.50 -34.68
C GLY A 24 13.72 6.04 -33.82
N LEU A 25 13.75 4.80 -33.33
CA LEU A 25 12.83 4.38 -32.28
C LEU A 25 13.20 5.13 -30.99
N LEU A 26 12.28 5.99 -30.54
CA LEU A 26 12.28 6.45 -29.16
C LEU A 26 11.82 5.26 -28.31
N ALA A 27 12.73 4.70 -27.52
CA ALA A 27 12.38 3.72 -26.51
C ALA A 27 11.59 4.45 -25.42
N VAL A 28 10.28 4.27 -25.40
CA VAL A 28 9.46 4.55 -24.23
C VAL A 28 9.76 3.42 -23.24
N THR A 29 10.46 3.73 -22.16
CA THR A 29 10.52 2.83 -21.00
C THR A 29 9.17 2.88 -20.33
N ALA A 30 8.45 1.75 -20.26
CA ALA A 30 7.32 1.64 -19.36
C ALA A 30 7.82 1.90 -17.92
N ALA A 31 7.11 2.70 -17.16
CA ALA A 31 7.28 2.66 -15.71
C ALA A 31 6.79 1.28 -15.21
N PRO A 32 7.39 0.70 -14.14
CA PRO A 32 6.75 -0.42 -13.48
C PRO A 32 5.34 -0.01 -13.03
N ALA A 33 4.38 -0.91 -13.13
CA ALA A 33 3.09 -0.70 -12.50
C ALA A 33 3.31 -0.67 -10.98
N GLN A 34 3.26 0.52 -10.38
CA GLN A 34 3.18 0.64 -8.93
C GLN A 34 1.94 -0.09 -8.43
N ALA A 35 2.03 -0.72 -7.26
CA ALA A 35 0.83 -1.12 -6.51
C ALA A 35 -0.06 0.13 -6.36
N GLY A 36 -1.30 0.04 -6.86
CA GLY A 36 -2.22 1.17 -6.81
C GLY A 36 -2.62 1.48 -5.37
N ALA A 37 -2.72 2.76 -5.03
CA ALA A 37 -3.30 3.16 -3.76
C ALA A 37 -4.71 2.55 -3.64
N SER A 38 -4.90 1.74 -2.59
CA SER A 38 -6.10 0.95 -2.33
C SER A 38 -7.05 1.73 -1.44
N ASP A 39 -8.35 1.59 -1.65
CA ASP A 39 -9.37 2.26 -0.84
C ASP A 39 -9.36 1.74 0.61
N VAL A 40 -9.67 2.62 1.56
CA VAL A 40 -9.77 2.35 3.00
C VAL A 40 -11.03 3.01 3.54
N ASP A 41 -11.81 2.31 4.38
CA ASP A 41 -13.00 2.83 5.06
C ASP A 41 -13.08 2.56 6.58
N ASP A 42 -12.16 1.76 7.14
CA ASP A 42 -11.95 1.63 8.60
C ASP A 42 -10.48 1.91 8.97
N ALA A 43 -10.04 3.15 8.72
CA ALA A 43 -8.80 3.66 9.27
C ALA A 43 -8.99 4.16 10.71
N THR A 44 -7.94 4.02 11.50
CA THR A 44 -7.80 4.58 12.84
C THR A 44 -6.57 5.47 12.92
N PHE A 45 -6.69 6.56 13.67
CA PHE A 45 -5.61 7.51 13.95
C PHE A 45 -5.57 7.78 15.44
N VAL A 46 -4.40 7.60 16.09
CA VAL A 46 -4.25 7.74 17.54
C VAL A 46 -3.03 8.57 17.88
N TRP A 47 -3.21 9.62 18.69
CA TRP A 47 -2.09 10.44 19.17
C TRP A 47 -2.33 11.12 20.52
N GLY A 48 -1.23 11.45 21.22
CA GLY A 48 -1.22 12.12 22.52
C GLY A 48 -0.74 13.58 22.51
N LEU A 49 -0.86 14.29 21.38
CA LEU A 49 -0.42 15.68 21.19
C LEU A 49 1.10 15.87 21.43
N ASN A 50 1.53 16.29 22.63
CA ASN A 50 2.93 16.29 23.06
C ASN A 50 3.08 15.88 24.53
N GLY A 51 4.27 15.48 24.95
CA GLY A 51 4.57 15.17 26.35
C GLY A 51 4.34 16.33 27.33
N TYR A 52 4.37 17.59 26.84
CA TYR A 52 4.07 18.77 27.63
C TYR A 52 2.59 18.77 28.05
N ALA A 53 1.67 18.37 27.16
CA ALA A 53 0.27 18.13 27.51
C ALA A 53 0.10 16.98 28.52
N GLN A 54 0.98 15.98 28.51
CA GLN A 54 0.92 14.82 29.41
C GLN A 54 1.41 15.10 30.85
N ARG A 55 1.95 16.30 31.13
CA ARG A 55 2.42 16.70 32.48
C ARG A 55 1.99 18.12 32.88
N GLY A 56 2.03 19.06 31.95
CA GLY A 56 1.69 20.48 32.12
C GLY A 56 2.45 21.22 33.22
N ILE A 57 2.04 22.46 33.47
CA ILE A 57 2.43 23.24 34.68
C ILE A 57 1.40 23.04 35.79
N PHE A 58 0.13 22.81 35.44
CA PHE A 58 -0.98 22.63 36.38
C PHE A 58 -1.43 21.16 36.53
N GLY A 59 -0.62 20.21 36.06
CA GLY A 59 -1.00 18.82 35.80
C GLY A 59 -1.27 18.58 34.31
N PRO A 60 -1.59 17.32 33.93
CA PRO A 60 -1.92 16.97 32.55
C PRO A 60 -3.06 17.82 31.99
N TRP A 61 -3.01 18.12 30.71
CA TRP A 61 -4.04 18.88 30.01
C TRP A 61 -5.35 18.08 29.95
N THR A 62 -6.48 18.79 30.05
CA THR A 62 -7.80 18.16 29.99
C THR A 62 -8.21 17.97 28.53
N PHE A 63 -8.24 16.73 28.07
CA PHE A 63 -8.93 16.33 26.83
C PHE A 63 -10.42 16.11 27.15
N LYS A 64 -11.32 16.61 26.30
CA LYS A 64 -12.78 16.67 26.56
C LYS A 64 -13.56 17.02 25.28
N ASP A 65 -14.89 17.13 25.43
CA ASP A 65 -15.84 17.67 24.44
C ASP A 65 -15.68 17.01 23.06
N LEU A 66 -15.59 15.67 23.04
CA LEU A 66 -15.38 14.88 21.84
C LEU A 66 -16.67 14.69 21.02
N THR A 67 -16.53 14.64 19.69
CA THR A 67 -17.65 14.54 18.73
C THR A 67 -17.24 13.74 17.49
N GLY A 68 -18.22 13.17 16.77
CA GLY A 68 -17.93 12.27 15.64
C GLY A 68 -17.35 10.96 16.14
N ASP A 69 -16.44 10.37 15.37
CA ASP A 69 -15.84 9.06 15.67
C ASP A 69 -14.55 9.18 16.50
N ALA A 70 -14.48 10.22 17.34
CA ALA A 70 -13.36 10.52 18.24
C ALA A 70 -13.61 10.01 19.68
N GLU A 71 -12.80 9.07 20.16
CA GLU A 71 -12.79 8.57 21.54
C GLU A 71 -11.54 9.00 22.34
N GLN A 72 -11.67 9.11 23.66
CA GLN A 72 -10.56 9.47 24.56
C GLN A 72 -9.97 8.23 25.23
N LEU A 73 -8.72 7.92 24.90
CA LEU A 73 -7.91 6.93 25.60
C LEU A 73 -7.30 7.58 26.86
N VAL A 74 -7.90 7.35 28.03
CA VAL A 74 -7.43 7.97 29.28
C VAL A 74 -6.17 7.27 29.81
N GLY A 75 -5.07 8.01 29.84
CA GLY A 75 -3.76 7.54 30.26
C GLY A 75 -3.61 7.44 31.77
N SER A 76 -2.69 6.57 32.21
CA SER A 76 -2.30 6.50 33.62
C SER A 76 -1.63 7.78 34.14
N VAL A 77 -1.14 8.67 33.26
CA VAL A 77 -0.78 10.06 33.64
C VAL A 77 -1.94 10.85 34.26
N SER A 78 -3.19 10.53 33.90
CA SER A 78 -4.41 11.12 34.46
C SER A 78 -5.24 10.12 35.29
N GLY A 79 -4.60 9.03 35.75
CA GLY A 79 -5.26 7.99 36.56
C GLY A 79 -6.16 7.02 35.79
N GLY A 80 -6.16 7.08 34.45
CA GLY A 80 -6.79 6.07 33.60
C GLY A 80 -5.95 4.80 33.46
N SER A 81 -6.41 3.90 32.60
CA SER A 81 -5.82 2.56 32.42
C SER A 81 -5.74 2.10 30.96
N GLN A 82 -5.73 3.02 30.00
CA GLN A 82 -5.52 2.66 28.59
C GLN A 82 -4.11 2.06 28.38
N THR A 83 -4.03 1.05 27.52
CA THR A 83 -2.80 0.33 27.13
C THR A 83 -2.66 0.15 25.61
N GLU A 84 -3.44 0.89 24.84
CA GLU A 84 -3.50 0.83 23.38
C GLU A 84 -2.41 1.71 22.77
N TYR A 85 -2.37 2.99 23.18
CA TYR A 85 -1.37 3.95 22.74
C TYR A 85 -0.26 4.08 23.80
N VAL A 86 0.87 3.42 23.55
CA VAL A 86 2.01 3.32 24.48
C VAL A 86 3.24 3.96 23.87
N VAL A 87 3.82 4.94 24.58
CA VAL A 87 4.91 5.76 24.05
C VAL A 87 6.16 5.69 24.95
N ALA A 88 7.32 5.45 24.33
CA ALA A 88 8.60 5.39 25.04
C ALA A 88 9.03 6.77 25.60
N PRO A 89 9.60 6.84 26.81
CA PRO A 89 9.95 8.11 27.44
C PRO A 89 11.13 8.82 26.77
N VAL A 90 11.33 10.09 27.14
CA VAL A 90 12.55 10.85 26.82
C VAL A 90 13.83 10.06 27.15
N PRO A 91 14.84 10.01 26.26
CA PRO A 91 14.98 10.72 24.99
C PRO A 91 14.52 9.92 23.75
N ALA A 92 13.68 8.89 23.88
CA ALA A 92 13.10 8.21 22.71
C ALA A 92 11.98 9.05 22.06
N THR A 93 11.17 9.74 22.89
CA THR A 93 10.16 10.72 22.44
C THR A 93 10.09 11.89 23.43
N SER A 94 9.14 12.81 23.27
CA SER A 94 8.88 13.86 24.25
C SER A 94 8.13 13.40 25.52
N MET A 95 7.73 12.12 25.60
CA MET A 95 6.94 11.60 26.71
C MET A 95 7.70 11.70 28.06
N PRO A 96 7.12 12.30 29.12
CA PRO A 96 7.80 12.43 30.40
C PRO A 96 8.11 11.07 31.05
N PRO A 97 9.29 10.90 31.68
CA PRO A 97 9.71 9.63 32.25
C PRO A 97 9.05 9.38 33.62
N SER A 98 8.66 8.13 33.88
CA SER A 98 8.21 7.65 35.19
C SER A 98 8.59 6.17 35.44
N SER A 99 8.39 5.68 36.66
CA SER A 99 8.63 4.28 37.04
C SER A 99 7.46 3.74 37.87
N PRO A 100 6.63 2.80 37.34
CA PRO A 100 6.62 2.33 35.94
C PRO A 100 6.35 3.47 34.94
N GLN A 101 6.66 3.25 33.66
CA GLN A 101 6.35 4.25 32.64
C GLN A 101 4.82 4.40 32.50
N ALA A 102 4.35 5.63 32.58
CA ALA A 102 2.94 5.96 32.45
C ALA A 102 2.52 5.99 30.98
N THR A 103 1.31 5.53 30.72
CA THR A 103 0.61 5.68 29.43
C THR A 103 0.02 7.09 29.32
N PRO A 104 0.20 7.78 28.18
CA PRO A 104 -0.35 9.12 27.96
C PRO A 104 -1.87 9.11 27.77
N ASN A 105 -2.50 10.27 27.96
CA ASN A 105 -3.81 10.55 27.37
C ASN A 105 -3.67 10.63 25.85
N ALA A 106 -4.57 10.02 25.11
CA ALA A 106 -4.65 10.16 23.66
C ALA A 106 -6.10 10.35 23.20
N VAL A 107 -6.24 10.84 21.98
CA VAL A 107 -7.50 10.77 21.23
C VAL A 107 -7.28 9.81 20.08
N LYS A 108 -8.27 8.95 19.87
CA LYS A 108 -8.36 8.02 18.77
C LYS A 108 -9.56 8.41 17.90
N PHE A 109 -9.34 8.51 16.60
CA PHE A 109 -10.41 8.59 15.62
C PHE A 109 -10.54 7.22 14.94
N SER A 110 -11.76 6.77 14.67
CA SER A 110 -12.09 5.53 13.94
C SER A 110 -12.93 5.83 12.69
N ALA A 111 -13.25 4.81 11.87
CA ALA A 111 -14.04 4.97 10.64
C ALA A 111 -13.45 6.01 9.65
N GLY A 112 -12.13 6.18 9.66
CA GLY A 112 -11.44 7.04 8.70
C GLY A 112 -11.41 6.43 7.31
N SER A 113 -11.47 7.28 6.30
CA SER A 113 -11.52 6.85 4.91
C SER A 113 -10.54 7.61 4.02
N GLY A 114 -10.18 6.99 2.90
CA GLY A 114 -9.23 7.53 1.94
C GLY A 114 -8.58 6.43 1.11
N THR A 115 -7.32 6.64 0.71
CA THR A 115 -6.55 5.70 -0.12
C THR A 115 -5.13 5.56 0.41
N ILE A 116 -4.59 4.34 0.45
CA ILE A 116 -3.19 4.04 0.81
C ILE A 116 -2.61 2.96 -0.10
N ASP A 117 -1.38 3.17 -0.57
CA ASP A 117 -0.49 2.12 -1.06
C ASP A 117 0.04 1.32 0.15
N PRO A 118 -0.33 0.04 0.32
CA PRO A 118 0.04 -0.74 1.51
C PRO A 118 1.52 -1.17 1.53
N GLU A 119 2.27 -1.02 0.44
CA GLU A 119 3.72 -1.27 0.41
C GLU A 119 4.47 -0.05 0.96
N THR A 120 4.17 1.15 0.44
CA THR A 120 4.91 2.37 0.80
C THR A 120 4.30 3.14 1.96
N GLY A 121 3.03 2.92 2.28
CA GLY A 121 2.25 3.74 3.22
C GLY A 121 1.79 5.08 2.63
N ALA A 122 2.13 5.38 1.37
CA ALA A 122 1.79 6.62 0.70
C ALA A 122 0.30 6.71 0.38
N GLY A 123 -0.28 7.91 0.50
CA GLY A 123 -1.70 8.11 0.31
C GLY A 123 -2.26 9.27 1.11
N GLN A 124 -3.57 9.24 1.32
CA GLN A 124 -4.29 10.25 2.09
C GLN A 124 -5.43 9.58 2.86
N LEU A 125 -5.52 9.87 4.17
CA LEU A 125 -6.58 9.40 5.06
C LEU A 125 -7.22 10.57 5.80
N SER A 126 -8.53 10.49 5.99
CA SER A 126 -9.35 11.51 6.64
C SER A 126 -10.33 10.89 7.63
N TRP A 127 -10.61 11.58 8.73
CA TRP A 127 -11.60 11.16 9.74
C TRP A 127 -12.53 12.32 10.08
N ASP A 128 -13.81 12.05 10.32
CA ASP A 128 -14.76 13.05 10.80
C ASP A 128 -14.79 13.10 12.34
N GLY A 129 -14.79 14.31 12.93
CA GLY A 129 -14.97 14.48 14.36
C GLY A 129 -14.12 15.57 14.98
N SER A 130 -14.20 15.72 16.30
CA SER A 130 -13.35 16.69 17.00
C SER A 130 -13.08 16.32 18.45
N TYR A 131 -12.05 16.95 19.02
CA TYR A 131 -11.80 16.98 20.45
C TYR A 131 -11.31 18.36 20.89
N THR A 132 -11.54 18.67 22.16
CA THR A 132 -11.04 19.87 22.81
C THR A 132 -9.94 19.53 23.80
N VAL A 133 -8.89 20.34 23.87
CA VAL A 133 -7.93 20.35 25.00
C VAL A 133 -7.91 21.70 25.71
N ASN A 134 -7.50 21.68 26.98
CA ASN A 134 -7.16 22.90 27.71
C ASN A 134 -5.95 22.67 28.63
N ALA A 135 -4.97 23.56 28.54
CA ALA A 135 -3.75 23.57 29.33
C ALA A 135 -3.94 24.10 30.77
N TYR A 136 -5.09 24.71 31.06
CA TYR A 136 -5.37 25.42 32.30
C TYR A 136 -6.59 24.84 33.04
N PRO A 137 -6.54 24.74 34.37
CA PRO A 137 -7.71 24.41 35.18
C PRO A 137 -8.90 25.34 34.90
N ALA A 138 -10.11 24.78 34.81
CA ALA A 138 -11.33 25.48 34.36
C ALA A 138 -11.63 26.80 35.09
N GLN A 139 -11.17 26.95 36.34
CA GLN A 139 -11.26 28.19 37.13
C GLN A 139 -10.62 29.42 36.45
N PHE A 140 -9.68 29.22 35.52
CA PHE A 140 -9.03 30.30 34.77
C PHE A 140 -9.81 30.69 33.51
N ASN A 141 -10.78 29.88 33.06
CA ASN A 141 -11.58 30.09 31.85
C ASN A 141 -10.74 30.49 30.60
N ALA A 142 -9.53 29.93 30.48
CA ALA A 142 -8.66 30.16 29.34
C ALA A 142 -9.27 29.54 28.06
N PRO A 143 -9.02 30.12 26.87
CA PRO A 143 -9.43 29.55 25.59
C PRO A 143 -9.16 28.05 25.49
N ASN A 144 -10.17 27.31 25.04
CA ASN A 144 -10.04 25.92 24.64
C ASN A 144 -9.31 25.86 23.30
N GLU A 145 -8.34 24.97 23.13
CA GLU A 145 -7.81 24.58 21.82
C GLU A 145 -8.69 23.45 21.27
N ILE A 146 -9.17 23.56 20.03
CA ILE A 146 -10.14 22.60 19.47
C ILE A 146 -9.72 22.17 18.07
N TYR A 147 -9.56 20.86 17.91
CA TYR A 147 -8.96 20.17 16.77
C TYR A 147 -10.04 19.34 16.09
N ARG A 148 -10.23 19.49 14.77
CA ARG A 148 -11.28 18.79 14.01
C ARG A 148 -10.79 18.13 12.73
N ASP A 149 -11.53 17.10 12.35
CA ASP A 149 -11.60 16.52 11.01
C ASP A 149 -10.22 16.24 10.39
N PRO A 150 -9.34 15.45 11.09
CA PRO A 150 -7.94 15.30 10.72
C PRO A 150 -7.76 14.75 9.31
N LEU A 151 -6.70 15.22 8.65
CA LEU A 151 -6.27 14.76 7.34
C LEU A 151 -4.77 14.51 7.36
N LEU A 152 -4.42 13.24 7.22
CA LEU A 152 -3.06 12.75 7.04
C LEU A 152 -2.79 12.61 5.55
N THR A 153 -1.65 13.13 5.08
CA THR A 153 -1.13 12.86 3.73
C THR A 153 0.29 12.34 3.84
N VAL A 154 0.56 11.21 3.18
CA VAL A 154 1.89 10.57 3.09
C VAL A 154 2.29 10.57 1.61
N ASN A 155 3.46 11.13 1.30
CA ASN A 155 4.05 11.16 -0.03
C ASN A 155 4.70 9.82 -0.38
N ALA A 156 4.95 9.59 -1.67
CA ALA A 156 5.60 8.36 -2.18
C ALA A 156 7.05 8.14 -1.71
N ASP A 157 7.66 9.08 -0.99
CA ASP A 157 8.96 8.94 -0.32
C ASP A 157 8.86 8.71 1.20
N GLY A 158 7.64 8.59 1.74
CA GLY A 158 7.36 8.44 3.17
C GLY A 158 7.45 9.74 3.98
N SER A 159 7.68 10.89 3.35
CA SER A 159 7.46 12.20 3.98
C SER A 159 5.97 12.55 4.03
N GLY A 160 5.56 13.57 4.77
CA GLY A 160 4.16 14.01 4.74
C GLY A 160 3.77 15.03 5.80
N GLU A 161 2.46 15.18 5.96
CA GLU A 161 1.85 16.13 6.89
C GLU A 161 0.54 15.63 7.53
N LEU A 162 0.25 16.12 8.72
CA LEU A 162 -1.04 15.98 9.39
C LEU A 162 -1.62 17.37 9.67
N SER A 163 -2.82 17.59 9.13
CA SER A 163 -3.59 18.82 9.26
C SER A 163 -4.90 18.59 10.01
N PHE A 164 -5.42 19.65 10.63
CA PHE A 164 -6.71 19.70 11.30
C PHE A 164 -7.39 21.04 11.00
N ASP A 165 -8.72 21.06 10.95
CA ASP A 165 -9.45 22.32 11.12
C ASP A 165 -9.36 22.77 12.58
N PHE A 166 -8.76 23.94 12.82
CA PHE A 166 -8.34 24.38 14.14
C PHE A 166 -9.05 25.65 14.59
N SER A 167 -9.52 25.67 15.84
CA SER A 167 -10.20 26.82 16.44
C SER A 167 -9.83 27.02 17.91
N LEU A 168 -9.79 28.28 18.35
CA LEU A 168 -9.72 28.65 19.76
C LEU A 168 -11.11 29.06 20.25
N GLY A 169 -11.62 28.38 21.27
CA GLY A 169 -12.88 28.75 21.93
C GLY A 169 -12.77 30.08 22.69
N ALA A 170 -13.90 30.77 22.86
CA ALA A 170 -13.95 31.98 23.68
C ALA A 170 -13.54 31.71 25.14
N GLY A 171 -12.92 32.70 25.79
CA GLY A 171 -12.35 32.55 27.14
C GLY A 171 -12.00 33.89 27.78
N VAL A 172 -10.95 33.92 28.60
CA VAL A 172 -10.32 35.15 29.12
C VAL A 172 -8.79 35.12 28.99
N ASP A 173 -8.17 36.29 28.95
CA ASP A 173 -6.71 36.46 29.02
C ASP A 173 -6.16 36.40 30.46
N MET A 174 -4.84 36.50 30.61
CA MET A 174 -4.17 36.51 31.92
C MET A 174 -4.52 37.72 32.83
N ASN A 175 -5.19 38.74 32.30
CA ASN A 175 -5.68 39.91 33.04
C ASN A 175 -7.17 39.81 33.39
N GLY A 176 -7.88 38.79 32.89
CA GLY A 176 -9.33 38.61 33.02
C GLY A 176 -10.16 39.35 31.96
N ASN A 177 -9.55 39.86 30.90
CA ASN A 177 -10.28 40.41 29.74
C ASN A 177 -10.91 39.26 28.94
N PRO A 178 -12.13 39.40 28.41
CA PRO A 178 -12.72 38.39 27.54
C PRO A 178 -11.94 38.25 26.23
N THR A 179 -11.82 37.02 25.74
CA THR A 179 -11.28 36.70 24.42
C THR A 179 -12.37 36.04 23.57
N GLU A 180 -12.54 36.53 22.35
CA GLU A 180 -13.52 35.99 21.41
C GLU A 180 -13.04 34.67 20.79
N GLN A 181 -14.00 33.85 20.33
CA GLN A 181 -13.70 32.65 19.56
C GLN A 181 -12.97 33.03 18.26
N GLN A 182 -11.92 32.30 17.94
CA GLN A 182 -11.16 32.44 16.70
C GLN A 182 -11.21 31.12 15.94
N ASP A 183 -11.53 31.22 14.65
CA ASP A 183 -11.47 30.11 13.70
C ASP A 183 -10.32 30.38 12.74
N PHE A 184 -9.48 29.36 12.52
CA PHE A 184 -8.31 29.45 11.66
C PHE A 184 -8.45 28.54 10.42
N GLY A 185 -9.52 27.72 10.36
CA GLY A 185 -9.69 26.68 9.34
C GLY A 185 -8.59 25.62 9.41
N ARG A 186 -8.39 24.91 8.29
CA ARG A 186 -7.39 23.86 8.15
C ARG A 186 -5.98 24.41 8.16
N LEU A 187 -5.16 23.91 9.09
CA LEU A 187 -3.73 24.20 9.22
C LEU A 187 -2.94 22.89 9.25
N THR A 188 -1.75 22.87 8.68
CA THR A 188 -0.79 21.79 8.92
C THR A 188 -0.14 22.01 10.28
N LEU A 189 -0.37 21.06 11.20
CA LEU A 189 0.15 21.09 12.58
C LEU A 189 1.50 20.38 12.68
N ILE A 190 1.67 19.33 11.87
CA ILE A 190 2.78 18.38 11.92
C ILE A 190 3.26 18.10 10.49
N THR A 191 4.57 18.11 10.30
CA THR A 191 5.25 17.48 9.16
C THR A 191 6.05 16.27 9.63
N PHE A 192 6.45 15.41 8.71
CA PHE A 192 7.42 14.35 8.94
C PHE A 192 8.29 14.12 7.70
N ASP A 193 9.62 14.09 7.89
CA ASP A 193 10.60 13.80 6.83
C ASP A 193 10.52 12.33 6.34
N ALA A 194 11.06 12.08 5.15
CA ALA A 194 11.18 10.74 4.57
C ALA A 194 11.95 9.77 5.50
N GLY A 195 11.39 8.58 5.74
CA GLY A 195 11.94 7.60 6.69
C GLY A 195 11.48 7.79 8.14
N SER A 196 10.50 8.66 8.40
CA SER A 196 9.87 8.82 9.72
C SER A 196 8.78 7.79 10.04
N LEU A 197 8.42 6.94 9.06
CA LEU A 197 7.52 5.80 9.27
C LEU A 197 8.28 4.65 9.94
N SER A 198 7.62 3.98 10.87
CA SER A 198 8.15 2.90 11.71
C SER A 198 7.04 1.89 12.02
N ASP A 199 7.38 0.68 12.46
CA ASP A 199 6.41 -0.39 12.73
C ASP A 199 5.42 -0.63 11.56
N GLN A 200 5.89 -0.47 10.31
CA GLN A 200 5.07 -0.45 9.10
C GLN A 200 4.81 -1.86 8.55
N ASP A 201 3.54 -2.16 8.30
CA ASP A 201 3.07 -3.32 7.54
C ASP A 201 1.77 -2.98 6.76
N ALA A 202 1.19 -3.98 6.08
CA ALA A 202 -0.02 -3.82 5.26
C ALA A 202 -1.30 -3.44 6.05
N THR A 203 -1.22 -3.28 7.37
CA THR A 203 -2.32 -2.89 8.27
C THR A 203 -2.05 -1.61 9.07
N GLY A 204 -0.88 -0.98 8.95
CA GLY A 204 -0.58 0.24 9.71
C GLY A 204 0.87 0.69 9.69
N TYR A 205 1.11 1.82 10.35
CA TYR A 205 2.44 2.36 10.65
C TYR A 205 2.38 3.36 11.81
N ARG A 206 3.53 3.56 12.46
CA ARG A 206 3.78 4.65 13.42
C ARG A 206 4.63 5.75 12.78
N ILE A 207 4.11 6.96 12.76
CA ILE A 207 4.82 8.16 12.30
C ILE A 207 5.61 8.75 13.47
N THR A 208 6.86 9.17 13.23
CA THR A 208 7.64 10.04 14.12
C THR A 208 7.60 11.49 13.60
N PRO A 209 6.85 12.41 14.22
CA PRO A 209 6.78 13.81 13.79
C PRO A 209 8.10 14.58 13.80
N ASP A 210 8.24 15.51 12.85
CA ASP A 210 9.31 16.50 12.86
C ASP A 210 9.23 17.40 14.10
N TYR A 211 10.40 17.78 14.60
CA TYR A 211 10.54 18.89 15.54
C TYR A 211 11.98 19.35 15.62
N GLN A 212 12.92 18.41 15.78
CA GLN A 212 14.32 18.71 16.02
C GLN A 212 14.94 19.44 14.82
N GLY A 213 15.47 20.64 15.04
CA GLY A 213 16.03 21.47 13.97
C GLY A 213 15.00 22.30 13.17
N VAL A 214 13.69 22.09 13.35
CA VAL A 214 12.64 22.84 12.64
C VAL A 214 12.68 24.31 13.07
N GLU A 215 12.96 25.20 12.11
CA GLU A 215 13.07 26.63 12.35
C GLU A 215 11.72 27.35 12.20
N VAL A 216 11.36 28.19 13.16
CA VAL A 216 10.21 29.11 13.06
C VAL A 216 10.64 30.56 13.25
N SER A 217 10.01 31.48 12.50
CA SER A 217 10.19 32.93 12.60
C SER A 217 8.89 33.58 13.07
N LEU A 218 8.86 34.09 14.31
CA LEU A 218 7.61 34.52 14.93
C LEU A 218 7.20 35.94 14.48
N PRO A 219 5.91 36.18 14.13
CA PRO A 219 5.47 37.45 13.55
C PRO A 219 5.64 38.65 14.50
N ASP A 220 5.52 38.42 15.81
CA ASP A 220 5.65 39.46 16.85
C ASP A 220 7.12 39.78 17.22
N GLY A 221 8.09 39.28 16.46
CA GLY A 221 9.53 39.45 16.75
C GLY A 221 10.06 38.62 17.93
N GLY A 222 9.26 37.65 18.42
CA GLY A 222 9.68 36.70 19.46
C GLY A 222 10.77 35.72 18.97
N THR A 223 11.54 35.17 19.91
CA THR A 223 12.68 34.31 19.61
C THR A 223 12.41 32.83 19.88
N GLN A 224 12.71 31.97 18.90
CA GLN A 224 12.95 30.55 19.11
C GLN A 224 14.36 30.35 19.67
N THR A 225 14.50 29.49 20.68
CA THR A 225 15.80 29.12 21.25
C THR A 225 16.36 27.93 20.48
N ARG A 226 17.43 28.14 19.70
CA ARG A 226 18.06 27.14 18.81
C ARG A 226 19.45 26.67 19.26
N THR A 227 19.88 27.07 20.46
CA THR A 227 21.25 26.86 20.97
C THR A 227 21.29 25.86 22.13
N CYS A 228 20.50 24.80 22.04
CA CYS A 228 20.36 23.83 23.13
C CYS A 228 21.46 22.77 23.10
N THR A 229 21.87 22.34 24.29
CA THR A 229 22.92 21.34 24.53
C THR A 229 22.45 20.33 25.58
N THR A 230 23.16 19.23 25.75
CA THR A 230 22.87 18.22 26.79
C THR A 230 23.36 18.63 28.20
N ASP A 231 23.82 19.86 28.37
CA ASP A 231 24.27 20.40 29.65
C ASP A 231 23.13 20.42 30.68
N GLY A 232 23.45 20.17 31.95
CA GLY A 232 22.46 20.14 33.03
C GLY A 232 21.47 18.96 32.97
N GLY A 233 21.60 18.04 32.02
CA GLY A 233 20.70 16.89 31.88
C GLY A 233 19.49 17.13 30.97
N ALA A 234 19.54 18.18 30.14
CA ALA A 234 18.60 18.33 29.03
C ALA A 234 18.91 17.34 27.88
N THR A 235 17.95 17.14 26.99
CA THR A 235 18.09 16.40 25.72
C THR A 235 18.99 17.08 24.70
N GLY A 236 19.19 18.40 24.83
CA GLY A 236 19.78 19.24 23.78
C GLY A 236 18.82 19.55 22.62
N TRP A 237 17.57 19.09 22.67
CA TRP A 237 16.60 19.34 21.61
C TRP A 237 16.19 20.82 21.54
N TRP A 238 16.15 21.32 20.30
CA TRP A 238 15.51 22.57 19.94
C TRP A 238 14.71 22.35 18.66
N GLY A 239 13.64 23.11 18.47
CA GLY A 239 12.69 22.79 17.41
C GLY A 239 11.38 23.55 17.48
N SER A 240 10.47 23.17 16.59
CA SER A 240 9.12 23.72 16.44
C SER A 240 8.21 22.65 15.85
N TRP A 241 6.92 22.70 16.19
CA TRP A 241 5.87 22.13 15.33
C TRP A 241 5.83 22.88 13.99
N ALA A 242 5.00 22.43 13.04
CA ALA A 242 4.91 23.01 11.70
C ALA A 242 4.87 24.56 11.73
N PRO A 243 5.77 25.26 11.00
CA PRO A 243 5.89 26.71 11.09
C PRO A 243 4.60 27.49 10.76
N GLU A 244 3.72 26.95 9.90
CA GLU A 244 2.40 27.52 9.62
C GLU A 244 1.55 27.63 10.89
N PHE A 245 1.29 26.50 11.57
CA PHE A 245 0.53 26.46 12.81
C PHE A 245 1.16 27.35 13.88
N VAL A 246 2.47 27.26 14.10
CA VAL A 246 3.15 28.01 15.17
C VAL A 246 3.17 29.52 14.92
N THR A 247 3.24 29.97 13.66
CA THR A 247 3.14 31.41 13.34
C THR A 247 1.70 31.93 13.38
N THR A 248 0.74 31.13 12.93
CA THR A 248 -0.70 31.44 12.95
C THR A 248 -1.25 31.54 14.38
N MET A 249 -0.84 30.65 15.28
CA MET A 249 -1.32 30.63 16.66
C MET A 249 -0.98 31.92 17.42
N PRO A 250 -1.89 32.46 18.27
CA PRO A 250 -1.63 33.64 19.10
C PRO A 250 -0.42 33.47 20.04
N SER A 251 0.20 34.59 20.43
CA SER A 251 1.39 34.64 21.28
C SER A 251 1.20 34.01 22.68
N SER A 252 -0.04 33.83 23.14
CA SER A 252 -0.41 33.12 24.37
C SER A 252 -0.46 31.59 24.24
N VAL A 253 -0.70 31.07 23.03
CA VAL A 253 -0.90 29.64 22.74
C VAL A 253 0.33 29.01 22.10
N ARG A 254 0.93 29.68 21.09
CA ARG A 254 2.09 29.17 20.37
C ARG A 254 3.30 28.75 21.25
N PRO A 255 3.57 29.32 22.45
CA PRO A 255 4.67 28.88 23.29
C PRO A 255 4.62 27.41 23.73
N HIS A 256 3.50 26.71 23.60
CA HIS A 256 3.43 25.26 23.85
C HIS A 256 4.14 24.42 22.77
N PHE A 257 4.35 24.97 21.58
CA PHE A 257 4.67 24.20 20.36
C PHE A 257 6.07 24.45 19.77
N TYR A 258 6.92 25.24 20.45
CA TYR A 258 8.32 25.43 20.04
C TYR A 258 9.30 25.64 21.21
N SER A 259 10.60 25.53 20.94
CA SER A 259 11.67 25.72 21.91
C SER A 259 11.81 27.17 22.36
N THR A 260 11.38 27.45 23.60
CA THR A 260 11.52 28.73 24.31
C THR A 260 12.64 28.72 25.36
N GLY A 261 13.57 27.78 25.27
CA GLY A 261 14.54 27.42 26.31
C GLY A 261 14.94 25.94 26.20
N CYS A 262 16.00 25.54 26.90
CA CYS A 262 16.76 24.29 26.68
C CYS A 262 16.80 23.37 27.91
N GLY A 263 15.65 22.93 28.41
CA GLY A 263 15.63 22.01 29.55
C GLY A 263 14.28 21.93 30.28
N GLY A 264 14.09 20.83 31.03
CA GLY A 264 12.93 20.62 31.88
C GLY A 264 11.67 20.32 31.05
N MET A 265 10.63 21.14 31.19
CA MET A 265 9.38 20.95 30.45
C MET A 265 9.52 21.19 28.93
N GLN A 266 10.61 21.82 28.49
CA GLN A 266 10.88 22.17 27.10
C GLN A 266 11.08 20.93 26.21
N ASP A 267 11.76 19.95 26.77
CA ASP A 267 12.09 18.65 26.18
C ASP A 267 10.83 17.80 25.93
N PHE A 268 9.70 18.19 26.53
CA PHE A 268 8.41 17.53 26.36
C PHE A 268 7.50 18.18 25.30
N LYS A 269 7.93 19.31 24.68
CA LYS A 269 7.17 19.99 23.62
C LYS A 269 7.15 19.34 22.22
N PRO A 270 8.16 18.55 21.79
CA PRO A 270 8.05 17.82 20.52
C PRO A 270 6.76 17.01 20.49
N PRO A 271 6.12 16.81 19.32
CA PRO A 271 4.94 15.96 19.24
C PRO A 271 5.22 14.55 19.76
N LEU A 272 4.19 13.83 20.20
CA LEU A 272 4.30 12.38 20.39
C LEU A 272 4.09 11.66 19.04
N PRO A 273 4.60 10.43 18.86
CA PRO A 273 4.34 9.63 17.67
C PRO A 273 2.85 9.48 17.39
N ILE A 274 2.50 9.33 16.11
CA ILE A 274 1.13 9.09 15.67
C ILE A 274 1.05 7.62 15.26
N ASP A 275 0.07 6.90 15.80
CA ASP A 275 -0.21 5.53 15.41
C ASP A 275 -1.36 5.55 14.39
N VAL A 276 -1.17 4.88 13.25
CA VAL A 276 -2.16 4.75 12.19
C VAL A 276 -2.33 3.26 11.89
N ALA A 277 -3.57 2.77 11.88
CA ALA A 277 -3.88 1.41 11.45
C ALA A 277 -5.12 1.41 10.55
N PHE A 278 -5.15 0.55 9.55
CA PHE A 278 -6.16 0.52 8.50
C PHE A 278 -6.39 -0.91 7.99
N THR A 279 -7.57 -1.15 7.43
CA THR A 279 -7.80 -2.29 6.55
C THR A 279 -7.96 -1.76 5.13
N VAL A 280 -7.07 -2.16 4.22
CA VAL A 280 -7.27 -1.90 2.77
C VAL A 280 -8.39 -2.78 2.23
N GLN A 281 -9.28 -2.20 1.43
CA GLN A 281 -10.24 -2.99 0.67
C GLN A 281 -9.51 -3.64 -0.51
N THR A 282 -9.34 -4.96 -0.45
CA THR A 282 -9.09 -5.75 -1.66
C THR A 282 -10.33 -5.71 -2.53
N SER A 283 -10.35 -4.78 -3.49
CA SER A 283 -11.32 -4.81 -4.59
C SER A 283 -11.21 -6.13 -5.32
N GLU A 284 -12.24 -6.97 -5.23
CA GLU A 284 -12.37 -8.18 -6.04
C GLU A 284 -12.38 -7.77 -7.53
N PRO A 285 -11.49 -8.32 -8.38
CA PRO A 285 -11.28 -7.79 -9.73
C PRO A 285 -12.55 -7.93 -10.57
N ALA A 286 -13.04 -6.83 -11.12
CA ALA A 286 -14.21 -6.80 -11.98
C ALA A 286 -13.93 -7.39 -13.37
N ASP A 287 -14.97 -7.94 -14.02
CA ASP A 287 -14.90 -8.54 -15.36
C ASP A 287 -14.45 -7.56 -16.47
N GLY A 288 -13.32 -7.86 -17.14
CA GLY A 288 -12.93 -7.36 -18.47
C GLY A 288 -12.30 -5.94 -18.55
N GLU A 289 -11.53 -5.55 -19.59
CA GLU A 289 -11.06 -6.20 -20.84
C GLU A 289 -9.64 -5.62 -21.24
N GLU A 290 -9.05 -6.01 -22.40
CA GLU A 290 -7.67 -5.69 -22.90
C GLU A 290 -7.39 -4.21 -23.27
N GLN A 291 -6.17 -3.67 -23.55
CA GLN A 291 -4.77 -4.13 -23.82
C GLN A 291 -3.78 -2.99 -23.32
N ASP A 292 -2.45 -2.81 -23.55
CA ASP A 292 -1.38 -3.18 -24.53
C ASP A 292 0.03 -3.03 -23.85
N ILE A 293 1.17 -3.34 -24.52
CA ILE A 293 2.48 -3.69 -23.89
C ILE A 293 3.72 -2.94 -24.48
N ALA A 294 4.72 -2.53 -23.64
CA ALA A 294 6.18 -2.59 -23.96
C ALA A 294 7.23 -2.15 -22.87
N VAL A 295 8.15 -3.06 -22.51
CA VAL A 295 9.62 -2.90 -22.28
C VAL A 295 10.23 -2.09 -21.10
N VAL A 296 11.16 -2.73 -20.36
CA VAL A 296 12.14 -2.19 -19.38
C VAL A 296 13.47 -2.99 -19.40
N VAL A 297 14.62 -2.35 -19.09
CA VAL A 297 15.96 -2.95 -18.77
C VAL A 297 16.71 -1.93 -17.87
N PRO A 298 17.21 -2.23 -16.63
CA PRO A 298 18.38 -3.11 -16.39
C PRO A 298 18.39 -3.93 -15.06
N GLU A 299 19.53 -4.58 -14.76
CA GLU A 299 19.80 -5.60 -13.72
C GLU A 299 20.42 -5.03 -12.38
N PRO A 300 20.74 -5.82 -11.32
CA PRO A 300 19.79 -6.53 -10.45
C PRO A 300 20.15 -6.47 -8.92
N GLN A 301 19.19 -6.76 -8.03
CA GLN A 301 19.41 -7.29 -6.67
C GLN A 301 18.40 -8.41 -6.40
N VAL A 302 18.66 -9.29 -5.42
CA VAL A 302 17.96 -10.58 -5.26
C VAL A 302 17.21 -10.66 -3.93
N GLU A 303 15.88 -10.67 -4.02
CA GLU A 303 14.97 -11.04 -2.93
C GLU A 303 14.62 -12.55 -2.99
N PRO A 304 14.10 -13.16 -1.90
CA PRO A 304 13.72 -14.58 -1.88
C PRO A 304 12.47 -14.80 -2.73
N GLY A 305 12.67 -15.14 -4.01
CA GLY A 305 11.58 -15.29 -4.98
C GLY A 305 10.54 -16.34 -4.63
N GLU A 306 9.38 -16.22 -5.26
CA GLU A 306 8.15 -16.99 -5.03
C GLU A 306 7.91 -18.07 -6.09
N PHE A 307 7.05 -19.04 -5.78
CA PHE A 307 6.39 -19.92 -6.75
C PHE A 307 4.91 -19.56 -6.85
N VAL A 308 4.50 -18.99 -7.98
CA VAL A 308 3.13 -18.57 -8.27
C VAL A 308 2.59 -19.38 -9.43
N TRP A 309 1.31 -19.77 -9.38
CA TRP A 309 0.61 -20.30 -10.55
C TRP A 309 -0.79 -19.71 -10.67
N SER A 310 -1.24 -19.52 -11.91
CA SER A 310 -2.54 -18.92 -12.24
C SER A 310 -3.13 -19.53 -13.51
N ILE A 311 -4.44 -19.38 -13.71
CA ILE A 311 -5.14 -19.83 -14.91
C ILE A 311 -5.31 -18.63 -15.85
N ASP A 312 -4.71 -18.73 -17.04
CA ASP A 312 -4.54 -17.69 -18.04
C ASP A 312 -5.62 -17.87 -19.13
N GLY A 313 -6.88 -17.56 -18.78
CA GLY A 313 -8.02 -17.66 -19.70
C GLY A 313 -9.35 -17.21 -19.10
N SER A 314 -10.14 -16.46 -19.88
CA SER A 314 -11.28 -15.63 -19.44
C SER A 314 -12.63 -16.36 -19.30
N ASN A 315 -12.64 -17.66 -19.01
CA ASN A 315 -13.90 -18.44 -18.92
C ASN A 315 -13.87 -19.41 -17.74
N ASP A 316 -14.83 -19.29 -16.81
CA ASP A 316 -15.12 -20.29 -15.77
C ASP A 316 -15.50 -21.67 -16.34
N LEU A 317 -15.95 -21.69 -17.60
CA LEU A 317 -16.36 -22.88 -18.32
C LEU A 317 -15.45 -23.11 -19.53
N VAL A 318 -14.66 -24.19 -19.47
CA VAL A 318 -14.02 -24.76 -20.65
C VAL A 318 -15.09 -25.50 -21.48
N ASP A 319 -15.70 -24.79 -22.42
CA ASP A 319 -16.68 -25.39 -23.34
C ASP A 319 -15.97 -26.28 -24.39
N LEU A 320 -16.37 -27.55 -24.44
CA LEU A 320 -15.89 -28.54 -25.41
C LEU A 320 -16.75 -28.55 -26.69
N GLY A 321 -17.79 -27.72 -26.75
CA GLY A 321 -18.78 -27.66 -27.82
C GLY A 321 -19.79 -28.81 -27.78
N THR A 322 -20.62 -28.88 -28.81
CA THR A 322 -21.59 -29.97 -28.98
C THR A 322 -20.88 -31.23 -29.51
N ALA A 323 -20.95 -32.33 -28.76
CA ALA A 323 -20.33 -33.59 -29.16
C ALA A 323 -20.95 -34.17 -30.44
N GLU A 324 -20.14 -34.33 -31.48
CA GLU A 324 -20.57 -34.87 -32.78
C GLU A 324 -20.45 -36.40 -32.86
N ARG A 325 -21.23 -37.03 -33.75
CA ARG A 325 -21.19 -38.48 -33.96
C ARG A 325 -20.03 -38.88 -34.89
N ASN A 326 -18.93 -39.32 -34.29
CA ASN A 326 -17.78 -39.87 -35.02
C ASN A 326 -17.90 -41.40 -35.14
N GLY A 327 -18.86 -41.87 -35.95
CA GLY A 327 -19.10 -43.29 -36.17
C GLY A 327 -19.73 -44.01 -34.96
N ASP A 328 -18.91 -44.75 -34.22
CA ASP A 328 -19.31 -45.61 -33.10
C ASP A 328 -19.30 -44.91 -31.73
N HIS A 329 -18.78 -43.68 -31.66
CA HIS A 329 -18.74 -42.84 -30.46
C HIS A 329 -19.26 -41.42 -30.73
N LEU A 330 -19.49 -40.66 -29.66
CA LEU A 330 -19.62 -39.21 -29.71
C LEU A 330 -18.26 -38.59 -29.33
N ALA A 331 -17.85 -37.52 -30.02
CA ALA A 331 -16.57 -36.84 -29.79
C ALA A 331 -16.76 -35.33 -29.62
N ALA A 332 -16.08 -34.75 -28.63
CA ALA A 332 -15.95 -33.31 -28.42
C ALA A 332 -14.50 -32.95 -28.09
N SER A 333 -14.09 -31.72 -28.41
CA SER A 333 -12.71 -31.26 -28.26
C SER A 333 -12.64 -29.77 -27.98
N GLY A 334 -11.77 -29.40 -27.05
CA GLY A 334 -11.42 -28.01 -26.73
C GLY A 334 -9.99 -27.99 -26.19
N ALA A 335 -9.62 -26.93 -25.48
CA ALA A 335 -8.39 -26.87 -24.70
C ALA A 335 -8.73 -26.34 -23.30
N ILE A 336 -7.95 -26.69 -22.28
CA ILE A 336 -8.02 -25.95 -21.01
C ILE A 336 -7.65 -24.49 -21.24
N ASN A 337 -8.16 -23.60 -20.40
CA ASN A 337 -7.50 -22.31 -20.17
C ASN A 337 -6.03 -22.62 -19.78
N PRO A 338 -5.04 -22.03 -20.46
CA PRO A 338 -3.62 -22.20 -20.10
C PRO A 338 -3.34 -21.92 -18.63
N VAL A 339 -2.22 -22.44 -18.12
CA VAL A 339 -1.81 -22.30 -16.72
C VAL A 339 -0.40 -21.71 -16.68
N ARG A 340 -0.31 -20.46 -16.24
CA ARG A 340 0.96 -19.75 -16.08
C ARG A 340 1.59 -20.16 -14.76
N VAL A 341 2.84 -20.58 -14.79
CA VAL A 341 3.64 -20.96 -13.62
C VAL A 341 4.92 -20.14 -13.61
N THR A 342 5.17 -19.44 -12.53
CA THR A 342 6.35 -18.59 -12.33
C THR A 342 7.10 -19.09 -11.10
N ASP A 343 8.33 -19.57 -11.28
CA ASP A 343 9.22 -19.90 -10.15
C ASP A 343 10.45 -19.00 -10.18
N THR A 344 10.66 -18.26 -9.10
CA THR A 344 11.79 -17.35 -8.89
C THR A 344 12.62 -17.72 -7.66
N ARG A 345 12.29 -18.84 -6.99
CA ARG A 345 12.98 -19.31 -5.78
C ARG A 345 14.43 -19.64 -6.11
N ALA A 346 15.39 -18.97 -5.47
CA ALA A 346 16.83 -19.03 -5.83
C ALA A 346 17.44 -20.45 -5.84
N GLU A 347 16.91 -21.40 -5.07
CA GLU A 347 17.35 -22.81 -5.03
C GLU A 347 16.73 -23.68 -6.16
N ALA A 348 15.84 -23.12 -6.99
CA ALA A 348 15.12 -23.75 -8.09
C ALA A 348 14.60 -25.18 -7.79
N PRO A 349 13.85 -25.42 -6.69
CA PRO A 349 13.39 -26.75 -6.31
C PRO A 349 12.38 -27.33 -7.32
N ALA A 350 12.23 -28.65 -7.34
CA ALA A 350 11.35 -29.32 -8.31
C ALA A 350 9.87 -29.07 -8.01
N TRP A 351 9.09 -28.70 -9.03
CA TRP A 351 7.65 -28.48 -8.92
C TRP A 351 6.85 -29.26 -9.98
N SER A 352 5.57 -29.50 -9.72
CA SER A 352 4.64 -30.09 -10.69
C SER A 352 3.21 -29.57 -10.53
N VAL A 353 2.54 -29.34 -11.66
CA VAL A 353 1.10 -29.08 -11.74
C VAL A 353 0.43 -30.34 -12.29
N SER A 354 -0.67 -30.75 -11.67
CA SER A 354 -1.47 -31.93 -12.05
C SER A 354 -2.95 -31.59 -12.07
N ALA A 355 -3.77 -32.37 -12.77
CA ALA A 355 -5.23 -32.22 -12.77
C ALA A 355 -5.97 -33.57 -12.79
N HIS A 356 -7.21 -33.55 -12.33
CA HIS A 356 -8.19 -34.65 -12.47
C HIS A 356 -9.61 -34.08 -12.62
N VAL A 357 -10.54 -34.85 -13.19
CA VAL A 357 -11.91 -34.42 -13.47
C VAL A 357 -12.95 -35.19 -12.63
N SER A 358 -14.02 -34.50 -12.21
CA SER A 358 -15.20 -35.13 -11.62
C SER A 358 -15.95 -36.02 -12.61
N ASP A 359 -16.97 -36.72 -12.14
CA ASP A 359 -17.98 -37.24 -13.07
C ASP A 359 -18.76 -36.09 -13.70
N PHE A 360 -19.20 -36.31 -14.94
CA PHE A 360 -20.06 -35.38 -15.66
C PHE A 360 -21.51 -35.61 -15.28
N SER A 361 -22.27 -34.54 -15.04
CA SER A 361 -23.64 -34.62 -14.53
C SER A 361 -24.60 -33.65 -15.21
N THR A 362 -25.87 -34.07 -15.35
CA THR A 362 -27.00 -33.23 -15.73
C THR A 362 -28.25 -33.68 -14.98
N GLY A 363 -28.71 -32.87 -14.02
CA GLY A 363 -29.76 -33.27 -13.08
C GLY A 363 -29.41 -34.55 -12.33
N SER A 364 -30.17 -35.63 -12.56
CA SER A 364 -29.92 -36.96 -11.98
C SER A 364 -29.23 -37.95 -12.93
N ALA A 365 -28.81 -37.53 -14.12
CA ALA A 365 -28.09 -38.36 -15.08
C ALA A 365 -26.59 -38.03 -15.04
N THR A 366 -25.73 -39.05 -15.08
CA THR A 366 -24.27 -38.88 -15.02
C THR A 366 -23.55 -39.77 -16.02
N PHE A 367 -22.30 -39.43 -16.33
CA PHE A 367 -21.34 -40.37 -16.92
C PHE A 367 -19.94 -40.19 -16.31
N ASP A 368 -19.15 -41.26 -16.40
CA ASP A 368 -17.84 -41.39 -15.76
C ASP A 368 -16.82 -40.38 -16.34
N GLY A 369 -16.15 -39.63 -15.46
CA GLY A 369 -15.14 -38.63 -15.82
C GLY A 369 -14.00 -39.17 -16.70
N LYS A 370 -13.75 -40.49 -16.67
CA LYS A 370 -12.69 -41.15 -17.44
C LYS A 370 -12.77 -40.97 -18.96
N TYR A 371 -13.92 -40.58 -19.48
CA TYR A 371 -14.10 -40.39 -20.91
C TYR A 371 -13.41 -39.13 -21.45
N LEU A 372 -12.95 -38.24 -20.57
CA LEU A 372 -12.07 -37.12 -20.90
C LEU A 372 -10.59 -37.56 -20.86
N GLY A 373 -9.89 -37.40 -21.99
CA GLY A 373 -8.43 -37.45 -22.08
C GLY A 373 -7.84 -36.07 -22.43
N TRP A 374 -6.52 -35.94 -22.45
CA TRP A 374 -5.83 -34.71 -22.84
C TRP A 374 -4.45 -34.92 -23.50
N THR A 375 -3.92 -33.87 -24.11
CA THR A 375 -2.51 -33.77 -24.54
C THR A 375 -1.90 -32.48 -24.00
N PRO A 376 -1.07 -32.55 -22.93
CA PRO A 376 -0.40 -31.38 -22.39
C PRO A 376 0.64 -30.76 -23.34
N SER A 377 0.89 -29.47 -23.16
CA SER A 377 1.82 -28.64 -23.92
C SER A 377 2.46 -27.57 -23.03
N VAL A 378 3.54 -26.97 -23.51
CA VAL A 378 4.11 -25.72 -22.97
C VAL A 378 4.28 -24.76 -24.14
N THR A 379 3.67 -23.58 -24.07
CA THR A 379 3.61 -22.60 -25.16
C THR A 379 4.60 -21.45 -24.97
N GLU A 380 4.82 -21.04 -23.72
CA GLU A 380 5.89 -20.12 -23.30
C GLU A 380 6.76 -20.85 -22.27
N ASN A 381 8.08 -20.73 -22.33
CA ASN A 381 8.97 -21.58 -21.52
C ASN A 381 10.30 -20.90 -21.18
N GLU A 382 10.22 -19.83 -20.37
CA GLU A 382 11.40 -19.19 -19.80
C GLU A 382 11.80 -19.88 -18.47
N GLY A 383 10.80 -20.38 -17.72
CA GLY A 383 10.94 -21.13 -16.47
C GLY A 383 11.34 -22.62 -16.61
N GLY A 384 11.83 -23.06 -17.77
CA GLY A 384 12.38 -24.41 -17.97
C GLY A 384 11.42 -25.60 -17.73
N ALA A 385 10.12 -25.39 -17.87
CA ALA A 385 9.09 -26.41 -17.68
C ALA A 385 9.08 -27.49 -18.78
N VAL A 386 8.51 -28.65 -18.44
CA VAL A 386 8.29 -29.79 -19.35
C VAL A 386 6.81 -30.20 -19.30
N ALA A 387 6.20 -30.40 -20.46
CA ALA A 387 4.82 -30.87 -20.57
C ALA A 387 4.65 -32.30 -19.99
N GLY A 388 3.50 -32.56 -19.38
CA GLY A 388 3.10 -33.90 -18.98
C GLY A 388 2.84 -34.84 -20.17
N ALA A 389 2.71 -36.14 -19.88
CA ALA A 389 2.37 -37.12 -20.89
C ALA A 389 0.90 -36.99 -21.34
N ALA A 390 0.64 -37.21 -22.63
CA ALA A 390 -0.72 -37.32 -23.15
C ALA A 390 -1.46 -38.51 -22.52
N VAL A 391 -2.74 -38.29 -22.18
CA VAL A 391 -3.62 -39.28 -21.54
C VAL A 391 -4.80 -39.54 -22.46
N ALA A 392 -4.91 -40.77 -22.96
CA ALA A 392 -6.04 -41.17 -23.81
C ALA A 392 -7.37 -41.17 -23.05
N SER A 393 -8.47 -41.03 -23.78
CA SER A 393 -9.80 -41.24 -23.20
C SER A 393 -9.96 -42.69 -22.75
N GLY A 394 -10.66 -42.91 -21.62
CA GLY A 394 -11.07 -44.23 -21.15
C GLY A 394 -12.07 -44.97 -22.06
N LEU A 395 -12.44 -44.39 -23.21
CA LEU A 395 -13.06 -45.14 -24.31
C LEU A 395 -12.01 -45.86 -25.19
N ASP A 396 -10.82 -45.27 -25.37
CA ASP A 396 -9.70 -45.88 -26.09
C ASP A 396 -8.91 -46.82 -25.16
N SER A 397 -8.50 -46.33 -23.99
CA SER A 397 -7.72 -47.07 -22.99
C SER A 397 -7.61 -46.34 -21.65
N GLY A 398 -7.56 -47.08 -20.55
CA GLY A 398 -7.27 -46.53 -19.22
C GLY A 398 -8.44 -45.78 -18.58
N ASN A 399 -8.13 -44.87 -17.66
CA ASN A 399 -9.10 -44.14 -16.85
C ASN A 399 -9.15 -42.62 -17.16
N GLY A 400 -8.57 -42.16 -18.27
CA GLY A 400 -8.56 -40.74 -18.65
C GLY A 400 -8.09 -39.82 -17.52
N LEU A 401 -8.69 -38.63 -17.42
CA LEU A 401 -8.49 -37.69 -16.32
C LEU A 401 -9.29 -38.02 -15.05
N LYS A 402 -9.91 -39.21 -14.93
CA LYS A 402 -10.52 -39.64 -13.65
C LYS A 402 -9.44 -39.93 -12.60
N GLU A 403 -8.25 -40.29 -13.05
CA GLU A 403 -7.02 -40.35 -12.26
C GLU A 403 -6.22 -39.07 -12.48
N SER A 404 -5.41 -38.67 -11.50
CA SER A 404 -4.60 -37.44 -11.60
C SER A 404 -3.44 -37.61 -12.58
N ALA A 405 -3.33 -36.66 -13.51
CA ALA A 405 -2.27 -36.60 -14.51
C ALA A 405 -1.50 -35.29 -14.41
N THR A 406 -0.18 -35.33 -14.64
CA THR A 406 0.66 -34.12 -14.72
C THR A 406 0.29 -33.28 -15.94
N LEU A 407 0.08 -31.97 -15.73
CA LEU A 407 -0.04 -30.96 -16.78
C LEU A 407 1.38 -30.53 -17.23
N GLY A 408 2.22 -30.19 -16.26
CA GLY A 408 3.63 -29.85 -16.49
C GLY A 408 4.43 -29.83 -15.20
N SER A 409 5.75 -29.81 -15.32
CA SER A 409 6.68 -29.87 -14.19
C SER A 409 8.04 -29.30 -14.56
N ALA A 410 8.81 -28.85 -13.56
CA ALA A 410 10.24 -28.59 -13.71
C ALA A 410 11.07 -29.37 -12.69
N ALA A 411 12.30 -29.71 -13.06
CA ALA A 411 13.23 -30.42 -12.18
C ALA A 411 13.91 -29.48 -11.17
N ALA A 412 14.58 -30.05 -10.16
CA ALA A 412 15.45 -29.26 -9.30
C ALA A 412 16.64 -28.71 -10.11
N GLY A 413 16.94 -27.41 -9.98
CA GLY A 413 17.93 -26.71 -10.82
C GLY A 413 17.40 -26.32 -12.21
N HIS A 414 16.09 -26.05 -12.33
CA HIS A 414 15.50 -25.49 -13.56
C HIS A 414 15.85 -24.00 -13.74
N THR A 415 15.55 -23.44 -14.92
CA THR A 415 15.72 -22.01 -15.19
C THR A 415 14.66 -21.22 -14.44
N LEU A 416 15.04 -20.20 -13.68
CA LEU A 416 14.08 -19.31 -13.01
C LEU A 416 13.34 -18.44 -14.04
N GLY A 417 12.03 -18.28 -13.86
CA GLY A 417 11.18 -17.52 -14.77
C GLY A 417 9.78 -18.13 -14.95
N SER A 418 9.08 -17.67 -15.98
CA SER A 418 7.68 -18.04 -16.25
C SER A 418 7.55 -19.10 -17.34
N SER A 419 6.58 -20.00 -17.21
CA SER A 419 6.17 -20.96 -18.24
C SER A 419 4.66 -20.99 -18.36
N LEU A 420 4.13 -21.07 -19.59
CA LEU A 420 2.71 -21.19 -19.87
C LEU A 420 2.40 -22.62 -20.30
N LEU A 421 1.75 -23.37 -19.42
CA LEU A 421 1.29 -24.74 -19.67
C LEU A 421 -0.07 -24.71 -20.39
N GLY A 422 -0.36 -25.71 -21.22
CA GLY A 422 -1.68 -25.88 -21.84
C GLY A 422 -2.02 -27.36 -22.00
N ALA A 423 -3.25 -27.68 -22.42
CA ALA A 423 -3.61 -29.04 -22.80
C ALA A 423 -4.83 -29.07 -23.74
N ASP A 424 -4.70 -29.79 -24.86
CA ASP A 424 -5.84 -30.12 -25.74
C ASP A 424 -6.70 -31.19 -25.05
N LEU A 425 -7.99 -30.92 -24.85
CA LEU A 425 -8.95 -31.82 -24.24
C LEU A 425 -9.69 -32.66 -25.30
N GLN A 426 -9.87 -33.95 -25.03
CA GLN A 426 -10.56 -34.90 -25.93
C GLN A 426 -11.57 -35.74 -25.15
N LEU A 427 -12.86 -35.46 -25.34
CA LEU A 427 -13.96 -36.21 -24.73
C LEU A 427 -14.53 -37.21 -25.74
N LYS A 428 -14.53 -38.51 -25.40
CA LYS A 428 -15.11 -39.58 -26.24
C LYS A 428 -16.12 -40.41 -25.46
N LEU A 429 -17.38 -40.40 -25.88
CA LEU A 429 -18.49 -41.02 -25.15
C LEU A 429 -19.11 -42.22 -25.91
N PRO A 430 -19.51 -43.29 -25.19
CA PRO A 430 -20.37 -44.31 -25.76
C PRO A 430 -21.68 -43.74 -26.28
N VAL A 431 -22.17 -44.22 -27.43
CA VAL A 431 -23.43 -43.78 -28.07
C VAL A 431 -24.71 -44.12 -27.29
N SER A 432 -24.59 -44.68 -26.09
CA SER A 432 -25.66 -44.94 -25.13
C SER A 432 -25.82 -43.83 -24.07
N VAL A 433 -24.95 -42.81 -24.05
CA VAL A 433 -25.13 -41.63 -23.18
C VAL A 433 -26.34 -40.83 -23.68
N GLY A 434 -27.15 -40.31 -22.75
CA GLY A 434 -28.34 -39.52 -23.05
C GLY A 434 -28.00 -38.13 -23.58
N ALA A 435 -28.95 -37.51 -24.28
CA ALA A 435 -28.80 -36.11 -24.70
C ALA A 435 -29.08 -35.16 -23.52
N GLY A 436 -28.20 -34.19 -23.31
CA GLY A 436 -28.30 -33.15 -22.28
C GLY A 436 -27.03 -32.32 -22.20
N SER A 437 -27.09 -31.18 -21.49
CA SER A 437 -25.90 -30.38 -21.17
C SER A 437 -25.30 -30.90 -19.87
N TYR A 438 -24.14 -31.54 -19.95
CA TYR A 438 -23.44 -32.13 -18.81
C TYR A 438 -22.26 -31.26 -18.37
N THR A 439 -22.10 -31.04 -17.06
CA THR A 439 -20.96 -30.31 -16.48
C THR A 439 -20.13 -31.20 -15.56
N ALA A 440 -18.84 -30.91 -15.48
CA ALA A 440 -17.87 -31.53 -14.58
C ALA A 440 -16.84 -30.48 -14.12
N THR A 441 -16.21 -30.71 -12.97
CA THR A 441 -15.13 -29.86 -12.45
C THR A 441 -13.78 -30.49 -12.77
N LEU A 442 -12.90 -29.75 -13.44
CA LEU A 442 -11.48 -30.08 -13.56
C LEU A 442 -10.73 -29.45 -12.38
N THR A 443 -10.22 -30.27 -11.47
CA THR A 443 -9.49 -29.82 -10.28
C THR A 443 -8.00 -29.88 -10.56
N LEU A 444 -7.33 -28.72 -10.54
CA LEU A 444 -5.88 -28.60 -10.63
C LEU A 444 -5.23 -28.66 -9.23
N THR A 445 -3.98 -29.10 -9.17
CA THR A 445 -3.19 -29.17 -7.94
C THR A 445 -1.70 -28.99 -8.27
N ALA A 446 -1.10 -27.96 -7.70
CA ALA A 446 0.34 -27.72 -7.74
C ALA A 446 1.04 -28.33 -6.50
N LEU A 447 2.28 -28.77 -6.70
CA LEU A 447 3.23 -29.18 -5.67
C LEU A 447 4.57 -28.50 -5.97
N SER A 448 5.21 -27.93 -4.94
CA SER A 448 6.31 -26.95 -5.08
C SER A 448 7.32 -27.02 -3.95
#